data_AF-A0A258XWP2-F1
#
_entry.id   AF-A0A258XWP2-F1
#
_cell.length_a   1.000
_cell.length_b   1.000
_cell.length_c   1.000
_cell.angle_alpha   90.00
_cell.angle_beta   90.00
_cell.angle_gamma   90.00
#
_symmetry.space_group_name_H-M   'P 1'
#
loop_
_entity.id
_entity.type
_entity.pdbx_description
1 polymer ?
#
loop_
_entity_poly.entity_id
_entity_poly.type
_entity_poly.pdbx_seq_one_letter_code
_entity_poly.pdbx_strand_id
1 'polypeptide(L)' 'MNASAPLIDRFARRITYLRLSVTDRCDLRCAYCMPERMEFLPKAEVLSLEELHRLSLHFIARGVRKIRLTGGEPLVR' A
#
# COMPACT_ATOMS: atom_id res chain seq x y z
N MET A 1 20.93 -4.78 15.30
CA MET A 1 19.75 -4.86 14.42
C MET A 1 19.66 -6.29 13.92
N ASN A 2 18.76 -7.10 14.48
CA ASN A 2 18.64 -8.51 14.10
C ASN A 2 18.05 -8.57 12.68
N ALA A 3 18.81 -9.05 11.70
CA ALA A 3 18.38 -9.08 10.31
C ALA A 3 17.19 -10.04 10.19
N SER A 4 15.97 -9.49 10.08
CA SER A 4 14.76 -10.28 9.97
C SER A 4 14.80 -11.11 8.69
N ALA A 5 14.37 -12.37 8.77
CA ALA A 5 14.42 -13.29 7.64
C ALA A 5 13.68 -12.70 6.41
N PRO A 6 14.23 -12.86 5.19
CA PRO A 6 13.60 -12.38 3.97
C PRO A 6 12.17 -12.92 3.81
N LEU A 7 11.30 -12.10 3.22
CA LEU A 7 9.96 -12.55 2.82
C LEU A 7 10.07 -13.41 1.56
N ILE A 8 9.91 -14.72 1.72
CA ILE A 8 9.87 -15.72 0.64
C ILE A 8 8.50 -16.38 0.68
N ASP A 9 7.82 -16.44 -0.46
CA ASP A 9 6.54 -17.14 -0.57
C ASP A 9 6.69 -18.64 -0.86
N ARG A 10 5.58 -19.37 -0.96
CA ARG A 10 5.56 -20.82 -1.21
C ARG A 10 6.10 -21.21 -2.60
N PHE A 11 6.23 -20.26 -3.52
CA PHE A 11 6.79 -20.45 -4.85
C PHE A 11 8.27 -20.01 -4.93
N ALA A 12 8.93 -19.85 -3.77
CA ALA A 12 10.31 -19.40 -3.65
C ALA A 12 10.58 -18.00 -4.24
N ARG A 13 9.56 -17.14 -4.36
CA ARG A 13 9.73 -15.77 -4.83
C ARG A 13 10.08 -14.85 -3.66
N ARG A 14 11.11 -14.02 -3.83
CA ARG A 14 11.49 -13.01 -2.85
C ARG A 14 10.66 -11.74 -3.02
N ILE A 15 9.97 -11.33 -1.96
CA ILE A 15 9.18 -10.10 -1.94
C ILE A 15 10.13 -8.90 -1.76
N THR A 16 10.28 -8.10 -2.81
CA THR A 16 11.15 -6.91 -2.82
C THR A 16 10.39 -5.61 -3.11
N TYR A 17 9.10 -5.72 -3.44
CA TYR A 17 8.28 -4.60 -3.91
C TYR A 17 6.97 -4.53 -3.11
N LEU A 18 6.73 -3.38 -2.49
CA LEU A 18 5.54 -3.08 -1.70
C LEU A 18 4.72 -1.99 -2.42
N ARG A 19 3.44 -2.27 -2.64
CA ARG A 19 2.46 -1.28 -3.11
C ARG A 19 1.63 -0.84 -1.91
N LEU A 20 1.68 0.45 -1.58
CA LEU A 20 0.89 1.04 -0.50
C LEU A 20 -0.29 1.79 -1.12
N SER A 21 -1.49 1.32 -0.83
CA SER A 21 -2.72 2.06 -1.17
C SER A 21 -3.00 3.04 -0.05
N VAL A 22 -2.87 4.34 -0.31
CA VAL A 22 -3.03 5.38 0.71
C VAL A 22 -4.46 5.91 0.78
N THR A 23 -5.24 5.77 -0.28
CA THR A 23 -6.63 6.26 -0.34
C THR A 23 -7.42 5.41 -1.33
N ASP A 24 -8.71 5.29 -1.15
CA ASP A 24 -9.65 4.71 -2.11
C ASP A 24 -10.34 5.79 -2.98
N ARG A 25 -10.11 7.07 -2.66
CA ARG A 25 -10.66 8.22 -3.41
C ARG A 25 -9.85 8.51 -4.66
N CYS A 26 -10.56 8.91 -5.72
CA CYS A 26 -9.99 9.37 -6.98
C CYS A 26 -10.81 10.57 -7.48
N ASP A 27 -10.14 11.54 -8.08
CA ASP A 27 -10.74 12.68 -8.77
C ASP A 27 -11.32 12.30 -10.14
N LEU A 28 -10.96 11.13 -10.67
CA LEU A 28 -11.50 10.57 -11.90
C LEU A 28 -12.54 9.47 -11.67
N ARG A 29 -13.34 9.19 -12.71
CA ARG A 29 -14.34 8.10 -12.77
C ARG A 29 -14.13 7.24 -14.03
N CYS A 30 -12.92 6.69 -14.15
CA CYS A 30 -12.56 5.89 -15.31
C CYS A 30 -13.42 4.60 -15.37
N ALA A 31 -14.10 4.35 -16.49
CA ALA A 31 -15.02 3.22 -16.65
C ALA A 31 -14.43 1.84 -16.34
N TYR A 32 -13.11 1.66 -16.50
CA TYR A 32 -12.40 0.41 -16.24
C TYR A 32 -11.79 0.30 -14.83
N CYS A 33 -11.90 1.34 -14.00
CA CYS A 33 -11.20 1.42 -12.72
C CYS A 33 -12.14 1.83 -11.57
N MET A 34 -12.89 2.92 -11.77
CA MET A 34 -13.68 3.59 -10.74
C MET A 34 -15.14 3.70 -11.20
N PRO A 35 -16.03 2.77 -10.82
CA PRO A 35 -17.46 2.82 -11.15
C PRO A 35 -18.12 4.09 -10.62
N GLU A 36 -19.19 4.55 -11.28
CA GLU A 36 -19.86 5.83 -10.95
C GLU A 36 -20.39 5.88 -9.52
N ARG A 37 -20.92 4.77 -9.02
CA ARG A 37 -21.42 4.65 -7.66
C ARG A 37 -20.45 3.82 -6.84
N MET A 38 -19.56 4.51 -6.12
CA MET A 38 -18.66 3.89 -5.16
C MET A 38 -18.95 4.44 -3.76
N GLU A 39 -18.96 3.54 -2.77
CA GLU A 39 -18.91 3.90 -1.36
C GLU A 39 -17.45 3.91 -0.91
N PHE A 40 -16.99 5.07 -0.44
CA PHE A 40 -15.64 5.22 0.09
C PHE A 40 -15.61 4.77 1.55
N LEU A 41 -14.47 4.20 1.95
CA LEU A 41 -14.17 3.85 3.31
C LEU A 41 -14.30 5.08 4.23
N PRO A 42 -14.85 4.90 5.44
CA PRO A 42 -14.75 5.90 6.47
C PRO A 42 -13.28 6.24 6.75
N LYS A 43 -12.97 7.52 6.99
CA LYS A 43 -11.59 7.99 7.24
C LYS A 43 -10.89 7.21 8.37
N ALA A 44 -11.65 6.76 9.38
CA ALA A 44 -11.14 6.01 10.52
C ALA A 44 -10.67 4.58 10.15
N GLU A 45 -11.11 4.03 9.02
CA GLU A 45 -10.70 2.71 8.54
C GLU A 45 -9.48 2.76 7.62
N VAL A 46 -9.04 3.97 7.24
CA VAL A 46 -7.84 4.18 6.43
C VAL A 46 -6.64 4.36 7.35
N LEU A 47 -5.60 3.55 7.16
CA LEU A 47 -4.35 3.63 7.92
C LEU A 47 -3.79 5.06 7.95
N SER A 48 -3.30 5.48 9.12
CA SER A 48 -2.62 6.76 9.31
C SER A 48 -1.24 6.78 8.61
N LEU A 49 -0.65 7.96 8.45
CA LEU A 49 0.69 8.07 7.87
C LEU A 49 1.75 7.41 8.77
N GLU A 50 1.58 7.52 10.09
CA GLU A 50 2.42 6.88 11.09
C GLU A 50 2.33 5.36 11.02
N GLU A 51 1.12 4.81 10.81
CA GLU A 51 0.91 3.38 10.62
C GLU A 51 1.56 2.86 9.34
N LEU A 52 1.37 3.58 8.22
CA LEU A 52 2.01 3.26 6.94
C LEU A 52 3.54 3.33 7.04
N HIS A 53 4.07 4.33 7.74
CA HIS A 53 5.50 4.47 8.00
C HIS A 53 6.04 3.30 8.82
N ARG A 54 5.39 2.96 9.95
CA ARG A 54 5.77 1.80 10.76
C ARG A 54 5.74 0.51 9.93
N LEU A 55 4.68 0.25 9.17
CA LEU A 55 4.59 -0.92 8.29
C LEU A 55 5.75 -0.97 7.29
N SER A 56 6.03 0.17 6.64
CA SER A 56 7.10 0.28 5.65
C SER A 56 8.46 -0.10 6.24
N LEU A 57 8.79 0.35 7.44
CA LEU A 57 10.05 0.00 8.12
C LEU A 57 10.17 -1.50 8.38
N HIS A 58 9.09 -2.16 8.80
CA HIS A 58 9.08 -3.61 9.01
C HIS A 58 9.27 -4.39 7.70
N PHE A 59 8.68 -3.93 6.60
CA PHE A 59 8.88 -4.53 5.28
C PHE A 59 10.30 -4.32 4.75
N ILE A 60 10.86 -3.13 4.93
CA ILE A 60 12.25 -2.81 4.55
C ILE A 60 13.23 -3.70 5.32
N ALA A 61 13.02 -3.86 6.64
CA ALA A 61 13.83 -4.74 7.48
C ALA A 61 13.84 -6.21 7.01
N ARG A 62 12.84 -6.62 6.21
CA ARG A 62 12.71 -7.97 5.62
C ARG A 62 13.09 -8.03 4.14
N GLY A 63 13.68 -6.97 3.59
CA GLY A 63 14.27 -6.95 2.25
C GLY A 63 13.41 -6.36 1.14
N VAL A 64 12.34 -5.64 1.47
CA VAL A 64 11.67 -4.75 0.50
C VAL A 64 12.61 -3.59 0.13
N ARG A 65 12.70 -3.30 -1.17
CA ARG A 65 13.60 -2.28 -1.74
C ARG A 65 12.86 -1.20 -2.53
N LYS A 66 11.63 -1.49 -2.95
CA LYS A 66 10.79 -0.55 -3.69
C LYS A 66 9.46 -0.40 -2.98
N ILE A 67 9.06 0.84 -2.74
CA ILE A 67 7.72 1.18 -2.27
C ILE A 67 7.06 2.05 -3.34
N ARG A 68 5.87 1.67 -3.80
CA ARG A 68 5.05 2.50 -4.69
C ARG A 68 3.79 2.92 -3.96
N LEU A 69 3.60 4.23 -3.84
CA LEU A 69 2.37 4.81 -3.36
C LEU A 69 1.32 4.78 -4.48
N THR A 70 0.12 4.33 -4.13
CA THR A 70 -1.04 4.18 -5.01
C THR A 70 -2.31 4.44 -4.20
N GLY A 71 -3.47 4.25 -4.81
CA GLY A 71 -4.76 4.37 -4.16
C GLY A 71 -5.88 4.21 -5.20
N GLY A 72 -6.90 5.04 -5.07
CA GLY A 72 -7.40 5.79 -6.22
C GLY A 72 -6.31 6.75 -6.71
N GLU A 73 -6.46 8.05 -6.47
CA GLU A 73 -5.44 9.05 -6.76
C GLU A 73 -4.67 9.42 -5.48
N PRO A 74 -3.38 9.06 -5.34
CA PRO A 74 -2.59 9.33 -4.14
C PRO A 74 -2.58 10.79 -3.69
N LEU A 75 -2.65 11.75 -4.62
CA LEU A 75 -2.59 13.18 -4.32
C LEU A 75 -3.90 13.75 -3.75
N VAL A 76 -4.97 12.97 -3.74
CA VAL A 76 -6.27 13.37 -3.14
C VAL A 76 -6.28 13.15 -1.62
N ARG A 77 -5.32 12.41 -1.06
CA ARG A 77 -5.24 12.14 0.37
C ARG A 77 -4.88 13.37 1.19
#